data_AF-A0A7X1HFN3-F1
#
_entry.id   AF-A0A7X1HFN3-F1
#
_cell.length_a   1.000
_cell.length_b   1.000
_cell.length_c   1.000
_cell.angle_alpha   90.00
_cell.angle_beta   90.00
_cell.angle_gamma   90.00
#
_symmetry.space_group_name_H-M   'P 1'
#
loop_
_entity.id
_entity.type
_entity.pdbx_description
1 polymer ?
#
loop_
_entity_poly.entity_id
_entity_poly.type
_entity_poly.pdbx_seq_one_letter_code
_entity_poly.pdbx_strand_id
1 'polypeptide(L)'
;MKPLLELLTASALAAGMVIGGVVLASAALAPEEDPHRFTGLDIDDLWTMEPVRIDRSAQDLERLPPRYASHVVMSEPSVRQSQEGAATASSDANYQVGDIDILVTSAIDEATSGFGTDTLPPEHLSWCEARYRSYDPVHNTYRSFSGTVRPCNSPFQVEVMADVREDEMEVINVSASHAETGLTVNESQVNACMDRYRSYRSSDNTYQPFGGGPRQQCQLASF
;
A
#
# COMPACT_ATOMS: atom_id res chain seq x y z
N MET A 1 -52.64 62.93 6.74
CA MET A 1 -51.60 62.68 5.71
C MET A 1 -50.21 63.15 6.14
N LYS A 2 -50.07 64.28 6.84
CA LYS A 2 -48.78 64.76 7.40
C LYS A 2 -47.99 63.76 8.26
N PRO A 3 -48.58 63.03 9.24
CA PRO A 3 -47.80 62.14 10.10
C PRO A 3 -47.27 60.90 9.36
N LEU A 4 -47.98 60.44 8.31
CA LEU A 4 -47.52 59.35 7.45
C LEU A 4 -46.34 59.78 6.58
N LEU A 5 -46.36 61.03 6.07
CA LEU A 5 -45.25 61.58 5.30
C LEU A 5 -43.99 61.72 6.18
N GLU A 6 -44.15 62.23 7.40
CA GLU A 6 -43.04 62.38 8.36
C GLU A 6 -42.43 61.02 8.73
N LEU A 7 -43.26 60.01 9.01
CA LEU A 7 -42.79 58.67 9.36
C LEU A 7 -42.05 57.99 8.20
N LEU A 8 -42.51 58.16 6.96
CA LEU A 8 -41.83 57.65 5.77
C LEU A 8 -40.48 58.35 5.54
N THR A 9 -40.41 59.67 5.72
CA THR A 9 -39.15 60.40 5.58
C THR A 9 -38.13 60.01 6.65
N ALA A 10 -38.56 59.85 7.91
CA ALA A 10 -37.70 59.41 9.00
C ALA A 10 -37.20 57.98 8.79
N SER A 11 -38.07 57.07 8.31
CA SER A 11 -37.70 55.70 7.98
C SER A 11 -36.67 55.65 6.84
N ALA A 12 -36.85 56.44 5.78
CA ALA A 12 -35.92 56.50 4.67
C ALA A 12 -34.54 57.03 5.09
N LEU A 13 -34.50 58.07 5.94
CA LEU A 13 -33.25 58.61 6.49
C LEU A 13 -32.54 57.59 7.39
N ALA A 14 -33.28 56.91 8.27
CA ALA A 14 -32.71 55.88 9.14
C ALA A 14 -32.14 54.71 8.33
N ALA A 15 -32.88 54.23 7.32
CA ALA A 15 -32.40 53.17 6.42
C ALA A 15 -31.14 53.60 5.66
N GLY A 16 -31.11 54.83 5.14
CA GLY A 16 -29.93 55.38 4.46
C GLY A 16 -28.70 55.45 5.37
N MET A 17 -28.89 55.85 6.63
CA MET A 17 -27.81 55.93 7.61
C MET A 17 -27.25 54.56 7.98
N VAL A 18 -28.13 53.56 8.12
CA VAL A 18 -27.71 52.17 8.40
C VAL A 18 -26.97 51.57 7.21
N ILE A 19 -27.50 51.70 5.99
CA ILE A 19 -26.86 51.17 4.78
C ILE A 19 -25.51 51.86 4.55
N GLY A 20 -25.45 53.18 4.69
CA GLY A 20 -24.21 53.95 4.58
C GLY A 20 -23.18 53.53 5.63
N GLY A 21 -23.61 53.33 6.88
CA GLY A 21 -22.75 52.86 7.97
C GLY A 21 -22.17 51.48 7.71
N VAL A 22 -22.97 50.55 7.21
CA VAL A 22 -22.50 49.20 6.85
C VAL A 22 -21.47 49.25 5.72
N VAL A 23 -21.72 50.02 4.65
CA VAL A 23 -20.77 50.14 3.52
C VAL A 23 -19.43 50.74 3.99
N LEU A 24 -19.47 51.80 4.79
CA LEU A 24 -18.27 52.43 5.36
C LEU A 24 -17.50 51.48 6.29
N ALA A 25 -18.21 50.75 7.17
CA ALA A 25 -17.58 49.77 8.04
C ALA A 25 -16.97 48.61 7.24
N SER A 26 -17.68 48.10 6.23
CA SER A 26 -17.14 47.06 5.35
C SER A 26 -15.90 47.53 4.60
N ALA A 27 -15.87 48.78 4.10
CA ALA A 27 -14.69 49.31 3.42
C ALA A 27 -13.50 49.56 4.37
N ALA A 28 -13.76 49.96 5.62
CA ALA A 28 -12.71 50.24 6.60
C ALA A 28 -12.16 48.97 7.29
N LEU A 29 -12.99 47.93 7.44
CA LEU A 29 -12.61 46.67 8.07
C LEU A 29 -12.28 45.56 7.06
N ALA A 30 -12.52 45.77 5.76
CA ALA A 30 -12.05 44.84 4.75
C ALA A 30 -10.52 44.79 4.82
N PRO A 31 -9.92 43.66 5.22
CA PRO A 31 -8.48 43.53 5.11
C PRO A 31 -8.12 43.65 3.64
N GLU A 32 -7.09 44.43 3.34
CA GLU A 32 -6.48 44.44 2.01
C GLU A 32 -5.81 43.07 1.85
N GLU A 33 -6.57 42.09 1.39
CA GLU A 33 -6.05 40.78 1.03
C GLU A 33 -5.22 41.01 -0.23
N ASP A 34 -3.91 41.17 -0.04
CA ASP A 34 -2.96 41.13 -1.14
C ASP A 34 -3.25 39.86 -1.95
N PRO A 35 -3.71 39.98 -3.21
CA PRO A 35 -4.06 38.81 -3.98
C PRO A 35 -2.82 37.91 -4.03
N HIS A 36 -3.00 36.65 -3.63
CA HIS A 36 -1.91 35.68 -3.60
C HIS A 36 -1.22 35.64 -4.97
N ARG A 37 -0.07 36.31 -5.08
CA ARG A 37 0.75 36.27 -6.28
C ARG A 37 1.53 34.98 -6.24
N PHE A 38 1.06 33.99 -6.99
CA PHE A 38 1.84 32.79 -7.24
C PHE A 38 3.04 33.16 -8.11
N THR A 39 4.23 32.82 -7.63
CA THR A 39 5.46 32.94 -8.41
C THR A 39 5.43 31.88 -9.52
N GLY A 40 5.77 32.27 -10.76
CA GLY A 40 5.80 31.34 -11.90
C GLY A 40 4.51 31.18 -12.70
N LEU A 41 3.49 32.02 -12.48
CA LEU A 41 2.30 32.05 -13.38
C LEU A 41 2.58 32.68 -14.75
N ASP A 42 3.64 33.50 -14.87
CA ASP A 42 4.11 34.12 -16.13
C ASP A 42 4.98 33.15 -16.97
N ILE A 43 5.06 31.88 -16.58
CA ILE A 43 5.75 30.87 -17.38
C ILE A 43 4.75 30.43 -18.45
N ASP A 44 5.02 30.81 -19.70
CA ASP A 44 4.17 30.51 -20.87
C ASP A 44 3.83 29.02 -21.02
N ASP A 45 4.63 28.13 -20.42
CA ASP A 45 4.44 26.68 -20.41
C ASP A 45 4.47 26.11 -18.99
N LEU A 46 3.45 26.40 -18.18
CA LEU A 46 3.19 25.68 -16.92
C LEU A 46 3.05 24.16 -17.15
N TRP A 47 2.68 23.76 -18.37
CA TRP A 47 2.56 22.38 -18.81
C TRP A 47 3.19 22.29 -20.19
N THR A 48 4.41 21.75 -20.28
CA THR A 48 5.02 21.51 -21.58
C THR A 48 4.19 20.46 -22.32
N MET A 49 3.48 20.86 -23.38
CA MET A 49 2.74 19.95 -24.26
C MET A 49 3.68 19.00 -25.03
N GLU A 50 4.97 19.33 -25.04
CA GLU A 50 6.03 18.59 -25.70
C GLU A 50 7.00 18.01 -24.66
N PRO A 51 7.32 16.71 -24.71
CA PRO A 51 8.14 16.07 -23.68
C PRO A 51 9.59 16.54 -23.75
N VAL A 52 10.01 17.37 -22.80
CA VAL A 52 11.42 17.78 -22.65
C VAL A 52 12.21 16.72 -21.90
N ARG A 53 13.30 16.22 -22.48
CA ARG A 53 14.21 15.31 -21.77
C ARG A 53 15.09 16.10 -20.81
N ILE A 54 14.91 15.83 -19.53
CA ILE A 54 15.73 16.37 -18.45
C ILE A 54 17.07 15.63 -18.42
N ASP A 55 18.16 16.36 -18.57
CA ASP A 55 19.50 15.82 -18.37
C ASP A 55 19.76 15.62 -16.86
N ARG A 56 19.83 14.35 -16.46
CA ARG A 56 20.05 13.97 -15.06
C ARG A 56 21.48 14.21 -14.59
N SER A 57 22.44 14.32 -15.51
CA SER A 57 23.84 14.53 -15.19
C SER A 57 24.16 16.00 -14.86
N ALA A 58 23.33 16.93 -15.35
CA ALA A 58 23.39 18.34 -15.04
C ALA A 58 22.62 18.72 -13.75
N GLN A 59 21.93 17.76 -13.11
CA GLN A 59 21.23 18.00 -11.85
C GLN A 59 22.18 17.71 -10.68
N ASP A 60 22.61 18.78 -10.01
CA ASP A 60 23.18 18.70 -8.66
C ASP A 60 22.04 18.25 -7.74
N LEU A 61 21.92 16.95 -7.49
CA LEU A 61 20.83 16.34 -6.71
C LEU A 61 20.94 16.71 -5.22
N GLU A 62 20.82 17.99 -4.90
CA GLU A 62 20.85 18.49 -3.54
C GLU A 62 19.55 18.13 -2.83
N ARG A 63 19.68 17.42 -1.70
CA ARG A 63 18.54 17.14 -0.83
C ARG A 63 18.14 18.41 -0.10
N LEU A 64 17.16 19.10 -0.65
CA LEU A 64 16.53 20.21 0.05
C LEU A 64 15.80 19.71 1.31
N PRO A 65 15.88 20.43 2.44
CA PRO A 65 15.12 20.09 3.62
C PRO A 65 13.61 20.15 3.31
N PRO A 66 12.80 19.32 4.00
CA PRO A 66 11.36 19.33 3.83
C PRO A 66 10.81 20.73 4.09
N ARG A 67 10.15 21.31 3.08
CA ARG A 67 9.38 22.55 3.24
C ARG A 67 8.03 22.19 3.81
N TYR A 68 7.87 22.40 5.11
CA TYR A 68 6.59 22.23 5.78
C TYR A 68 5.65 23.38 5.44
N ALA A 69 4.38 23.07 5.15
CA ALA A 69 3.36 24.09 5.05
C ALA A 69 3.11 24.74 6.43
N SER A 70 2.61 25.97 6.46
CA SER A 70 2.41 26.75 7.70
C SER A 70 1.48 26.09 8.74
N HIS A 71 0.71 25.08 8.35
CA HIS A 71 -0.21 24.35 9.21
C HIS A 71 0.36 23.04 9.77
N VAL A 72 1.61 22.70 9.48
CA VAL A 72 2.20 21.44 9.95
C VAL A 72 2.71 21.61 11.36
N VAL A 73 2.08 20.91 12.30
CA VAL A 73 2.55 20.76 13.69
C VAL A 73 3.43 19.52 13.75
N MET A 74 4.74 19.72 13.96
CA MET A 74 5.66 18.62 14.22
C MET A 74 5.43 18.08 15.64
N SER A 75 5.09 16.80 15.77
CA SER A 75 5.13 16.08 17.05
C SER A 75 6.48 15.38 17.20
N GLU A 76 7.06 15.45 18.40
CA GLU A 76 8.32 14.77 18.69
C GLU A 76 8.13 13.24 18.68
N PRO A 77 9.08 12.47 18.13
CA PRO A 77 8.99 11.01 18.17
C PRO A 77 9.09 10.55 19.62
N SER A 78 7.99 9.98 20.14
CA SER A 78 7.99 9.37 21.47
C SER A 78 8.98 8.21 21.49
N VAL A 79 10.04 8.34 22.29
CA VAL A 79 11.02 7.28 22.53
C VAL A 79 10.28 6.10 23.17
N ARG A 80 10.14 4.99 22.45
CA ARG A 80 9.63 3.74 23.03
C ARG A 80 10.67 3.23 24.03
N GLN A 81 10.37 3.33 25.32
CA GLN A 81 11.13 2.65 26.35
C GLN A 81 10.83 1.15 26.27
N SER A 82 11.86 0.37 25.94
CA SER A 82 11.84 -1.09 26.06
C SER A 82 11.67 -1.46 27.52
N GLN A 83 10.52 -2.02 27.89
CA GLN A 83 10.31 -2.64 29.20
C GLN A 83 10.47 -4.15 29.04
N GLU A 84 11.59 -4.67 29.55
CA GLU A 84 11.73 -6.09 29.87
C GLU A 84 10.76 -6.43 31.00
N GLY A 85 9.76 -7.26 30.68
CA GLY A 85 8.84 -7.87 31.63
C GLY A 85 8.74 -9.36 31.34
N ALA A 86 9.36 -10.16 32.20
CA ALA A 86 9.35 -11.61 32.14
C ALA A 86 7.93 -12.21 32.33
N ALA A 87 7.78 -13.41 31.79
CA ALA A 87 6.58 -14.23 31.72
C ALA A 87 5.84 -14.42 33.06
N THR A 88 4.50 -14.37 33.02
CA THR A 88 3.56 -15.48 33.36
C THR A 88 2.12 -14.93 33.36
N ALA A 89 1.27 -15.47 32.47
CA ALA A 89 -0.20 -15.58 32.62
C ALA A 89 -0.74 -16.16 31.29
N SER A 90 -0.90 -17.47 31.23
CA SER A 90 -2.22 -18.14 31.24
C SER A 90 -3.04 -17.92 29.96
N SER A 91 -3.05 -18.97 29.15
CA SER A 91 -4.20 -19.40 28.35
C SER A 91 -5.52 -19.09 29.05
N ASP A 92 -6.36 -18.24 28.46
CA ASP A 92 -7.62 -18.66 27.83
C ASP A 92 -8.56 -17.47 27.60
N ALA A 93 -9.32 -17.62 26.51
CA ALA A 93 -10.65 -17.08 26.24
C ALA A 93 -10.81 -15.66 25.64
N ASN A 94 -11.32 -15.70 24.40
CA ASN A 94 -12.23 -14.77 23.75
C ASN A 94 -11.66 -13.56 22.98
N TYR A 95 -11.05 -13.87 21.84
CA TYR A 95 -11.37 -13.16 20.61
C TYR A 95 -11.75 -14.18 19.52
N GLN A 96 -12.95 -14.74 19.68
CA GLN A 96 -13.58 -15.52 18.63
C GLN A 96 -14.06 -14.50 17.60
N VAL A 97 -13.31 -14.34 16.51
CA VAL A 97 -13.83 -13.74 15.28
C VAL A 97 -15.09 -14.53 14.95
N GLY A 98 -16.23 -13.86 14.96
CA GLY A 98 -17.51 -14.48 14.66
C GLY A 98 -17.41 -15.25 13.36
N ASP A 99 -17.83 -16.51 13.42
CA ASP A 99 -18.11 -17.37 12.28
C ASP A 99 -18.92 -16.56 11.26
N ILE A 100 -18.26 -16.11 10.18
CA ILE A 100 -18.96 -15.48 9.07
C ILE A 100 -19.61 -16.65 8.33
N ASP A 101 -20.92 -16.75 8.47
CA ASP A 101 -21.74 -17.71 7.76
C ASP A 101 -21.67 -17.40 6.25
N ILE A 102 -20.70 -17.99 5.55
CA ILE A 102 -20.59 -17.93 4.09
C ILE A 102 -21.58 -18.95 3.51
N LEU A 103 -22.88 -18.68 3.65
CA LEU A 103 -23.82 -19.24 2.70
C LEU A 103 -23.60 -18.53 1.36
N VAL A 104 -22.74 -19.14 0.53
CA VAL A 104 -22.62 -18.86 -0.89
C VAL A 104 -24.00 -19.05 -1.50
N THR A 105 -24.72 -17.95 -1.70
CA THR A 105 -25.88 -17.94 -2.58
C THR A 105 -25.36 -18.10 -4.00
N SER A 106 -25.96 -19.03 -4.74
CA SER A 106 -25.49 -19.56 -6.04
C SER A 106 -25.59 -18.56 -7.20
N ALA A 107 -25.02 -17.37 -7.04
CA ALA A 107 -25.03 -16.30 -8.03
C ALA A 107 -23.62 -15.78 -8.39
N ILE A 108 -22.56 -16.43 -7.90
CA ILE A 108 -21.20 -16.21 -8.41
C ILE A 108 -20.92 -17.25 -9.49
N ASP A 109 -20.87 -16.80 -10.75
CA ASP A 109 -20.32 -17.55 -11.87
C ASP A 109 -18.97 -18.13 -11.46
N GLU A 110 -18.82 -19.46 -11.64
CA GLU A 110 -17.62 -20.24 -11.32
C GLU A 110 -16.33 -19.72 -12.02
N ALA A 111 -16.50 -18.80 -12.98
CA ALA A 111 -15.44 -18.03 -13.62
C ALA A 111 -14.82 -16.91 -12.73
N THR A 112 -15.42 -16.60 -11.57
CA THR A 112 -14.90 -15.63 -10.58
C THR A 112 -14.22 -16.33 -9.40
N SER A 113 -13.93 -17.63 -9.52
CA SER A 113 -13.00 -18.29 -8.61
C SER A 113 -11.61 -17.75 -8.92
N GLY A 114 -11.16 -16.78 -8.12
CA GLY A 114 -9.87 -16.09 -8.26
C GLY A 114 -8.72 -17.08 -8.24
N PHE A 115 -8.31 -17.53 -9.42
CA PHE A 115 -7.13 -18.38 -9.63
C PHE A 115 -5.87 -17.66 -9.10
N GLY A 116 -5.89 -16.32 -9.12
CA GLY A 116 -4.75 -15.46 -8.94
C GLY A 116 -4.04 -15.49 -7.57
N THR A 117 -4.78 -15.52 -6.47
CA THR A 117 -4.18 -15.23 -5.15
C THR A 117 -3.78 -16.48 -4.39
N ASP A 118 -4.54 -17.58 -4.50
CA ASP A 118 -4.30 -18.79 -3.72
C ASP A 118 -3.49 -19.86 -4.48
N THR A 119 -3.39 -19.78 -5.81
CA THR A 119 -2.69 -20.80 -6.62
C THR A 119 -1.33 -20.36 -7.17
N LEU A 120 -1.01 -19.06 -7.15
CA LEU A 120 0.24 -18.54 -7.69
C LEU A 120 1.32 -18.37 -6.60
N PRO A 121 2.60 -18.65 -6.92
CA PRO A 121 3.69 -18.42 -5.98
C PRO A 121 3.76 -16.96 -5.51
N PRO A 122 4.06 -16.70 -4.23
CA PRO A 122 4.14 -15.33 -3.71
C PRO A 122 5.21 -14.49 -4.43
N GLU A 123 6.26 -15.13 -4.95
CA GLU A 123 7.32 -14.48 -5.75
C GLU A 123 6.82 -14.02 -7.13
N HIS A 124 5.83 -14.70 -7.70
CA HIS A 124 5.20 -14.25 -8.94
C HIS A 124 4.40 -12.97 -8.70
N LEU A 125 3.62 -12.93 -7.62
CA LEU A 125 2.78 -11.79 -7.25
C LEU A 125 3.62 -10.55 -6.94
N SER A 126 4.64 -10.69 -6.09
CA SER A 126 5.52 -9.58 -5.69
C SER A 126 6.26 -8.98 -6.89
N TRP A 127 6.71 -9.82 -7.84
CA TRP A 127 7.34 -9.38 -9.06
C TRP A 127 6.36 -8.62 -9.98
N CYS A 128 5.15 -9.14 -10.17
CA CYS A 128 4.14 -8.52 -11.04
C CYS A 128 3.66 -7.16 -10.49
N GLU A 129 3.43 -7.06 -9.18
CA GLU A 129 3.06 -5.81 -8.49
C GLU A 129 4.16 -4.76 -8.59
N ALA A 130 5.42 -5.16 -8.43
CA ALA A 130 6.57 -4.26 -8.57
C ALA A 130 6.77 -3.79 -10.03
N ARG A 131 6.48 -4.67 -11.01
CA ARG A 131 6.71 -4.43 -12.44
C ARG A 131 5.61 -3.61 -13.10
N TYR A 132 4.35 -3.84 -12.73
CA TYR A 132 3.17 -3.24 -13.36
C TYR A 132 2.27 -2.56 -12.32
N ARG A 133 2.15 -1.23 -12.40
CA ARG A 133 1.34 -0.43 -11.45
C ARG A 133 -0.15 -0.75 -11.44
N SER A 134 -0.69 -1.30 -12.53
CA SER A 134 -2.09 -1.65 -12.70
C SER A 134 -2.30 -3.16 -12.64
N TYR A 135 -1.45 -3.88 -11.90
CA TYR A 135 -1.57 -5.32 -11.76
C TYR A 135 -2.74 -5.66 -10.84
N ASP A 136 -3.57 -6.60 -11.27
CA ASP A 136 -4.65 -7.20 -10.50
C ASP A 136 -4.25 -8.62 -10.10
N PRO A 137 -4.04 -8.89 -8.79
CA PRO A 137 -3.60 -10.19 -8.31
C PRO A 137 -4.69 -11.26 -8.40
N VAL A 138 -5.98 -10.90 -8.52
CA VAL A 138 -7.09 -11.88 -8.58
C VAL A 138 -7.11 -12.60 -9.93
N HIS A 139 -6.87 -11.85 -11.00
CA HIS A 139 -6.93 -12.35 -12.38
C HIS A 139 -5.55 -12.58 -13.01
N ASN A 140 -4.46 -12.28 -12.30
CA ASN A 140 -3.10 -12.28 -12.84
C ASN A 140 -2.99 -11.46 -14.14
N THR A 141 -3.55 -10.24 -14.14
CA THR A 141 -3.54 -9.37 -15.33
C THR A 141 -3.05 -7.97 -15.03
N TYR A 142 -2.61 -7.25 -16.07
CA TYR A 142 -2.26 -5.84 -15.99
C TYR A 142 -2.73 -5.09 -17.25
N ARG A 143 -2.88 -3.77 -17.14
CA ARG A 143 -3.17 -2.89 -18.28
C ARG A 143 -1.87 -2.39 -18.91
N SER A 144 -1.67 -2.74 -20.17
CA SER A 144 -0.55 -2.25 -20.99
C SER A 144 -0.74 -0.79 -21.41
N PHE A 145 0.33 -0.14 -21.88
CA PHE A 145 0.29 1.27 -22.31
C PHE A 145 -0.70 1.53 -23.47
N SER A 146 -0.95 0.53 -24.32
CA SER A 146 -1.97 0.60 -25.38
C SER A 146 -3.41 0.46 -24.86
N GLY A 147 -3.61 0.36 -23.54
CA GLY A 147 -4.91 0.18 -22.90
C GLY A 147 -5.41 -1.28 -22.90
N THR A 148 -4.69 -2.22 -23.52
CA THR A 148 -5.06 -3.64 -23.58
C THR A 148 -4.72 -4.34 -22.26
N VAL A 149 -5.62 -5.19 -21.76
CA VAL A 149 -5.36 -6.07 -20.61
C VAL A 149 -4.52 -7.27 -21.06
N ARG A 150 -3.45 -7.58 -20.35
CA ARG A 150 -2.53 -8.69 -20.63
C ARG A 150 -2.28 -9.52 -19.37
N PRO A 151 -2.08 -10.84 -19.48
CA PRO A 151 -1.66 -11.64 -18.34
C PRO A 151 -0.22 -11.27 -17.92
N CYS A 152 0.05 -11.24 -16.62
CA CYS A 152 1.43 -11.08 -16.15
C CYS A 152 2.16 -12.42 -16.33
N ASN A 153 3.30 -12.38 -17.02
CA ASN A 153 4.19 -13.52 -17.08
C ASN A 153 5.47 -13.19 -16.33
N SER A 154 5.72 -13.90 -15.24
CA SER A 154 6.93 -13.72 -14.42
C SER A 154 7.84 -14.93 -14.57
N PRO A 155 9.16 -14.78 -14.38
CA PRO A 155 10.08 -15.92 -14.41
C PRO A 155 9.84 -16.93 -13.27
N PHE A 156 9.00 -16.57 -12.29
CA PHE A 156 8.63 -17.40 -11.15
C PHE A 156 7.29 -18.13 -11.37
N GLN A 157 6.70 -18.01 -12.56
CA GLN A 157 5.52 -18.80 -12.90
C GLN A 157 5.93 -20.25 -13.15
N VAL A 158 5.36 -21.17 -12.38
CA VAL A 158 5.40 -22.58 -12.73
C VAL A 158 4.25 -22.80 -13.72
N GLU A 159 4.55 -23.15 -14.96
CA GLU A 159 3.52 -23.45 -15.96
C GLU A 159 2.71 -24.66 -15.50
N VAL A 160 1.54 -24.42 -14.92
CA VAL A 160 0.53 -25.46 -14.73
C VAL A 160 -0.15 -25.66 -16.08
N MET A 161 0.47 -26.46 -16.95
CA MET A 161 -0.22 -27.00 -18.12
C MET A 161 -1.21 -28.06 -17.65
N ALA A 162 -2.41 -27.63 -17.24
CA ALA A 162 -3.53 -28.54 -17.00
C ALA A 162 -4.29 -28.72 -18.33
N ASP A 163 -3.96 -29.77 -19.08
CA ASP A 163 -4.91 -30.40 -20.01
C ASP A 163 -5.88 -31.22 -19.15
N VAL A 164 -7.04 -30.65 -18.85
CA VAL A 164 -8.07 -31.30 -18.02
C VAL A 164 -8.79 -32.32 -18.89
N ARG A 165 -8.40 -33.60 -18.79
CA ARG A 165 -9.32 -34.71 -19.09
C ARG A 165 -10.22 -34.90 -17.88
N GLU A 166 -11.50 -34.63 -18.09
CA GLU A 166 -12.60 -35.01 -17.20
C GLU A 166 -12.47 -36.51 -16.85
N ASP A 167 -12.67 -36.87 -15.58
CA ASP A 167 -12.51 -38.21 -14.98
C ASP A 167 -11.09 -38.63 -14.54
N GLU A 168 -10.48 -37.86 -13.63
CA GLU A 168 -9.90 -38.37 -12.38
C GLU A 168 -9.30 -37.19 -11.60
N MET A 169 -9.95 -36.80 -10.50
CA MET A 169 -9.43 -35.80 -9.58
C MET A 169 -8.42 -36.48 -8.65
N GLU A 170 -7.18 -36.62 -9.10
CA GLU A 170 -6.03 -36.79 -8.22
C GLU A 170 -5.18 -35.54 -8.27
N VAL A 171 -5.09 -34.85 -7.12
CA VAL A 171 -4.31 -33.62 -6.95
C VAL A 171 -2.84 -34.02 -6.92
N ILE A 172 -2.19 -34.10 -8.09
CA ILE A 172 -0.75 -34.30 -8.16
C ILE A 172 -0.10 -32.92 -7.94
N ASN A 173 0.38 -32.70 -6.72
CA ASN A 173 1.25 -31.57 -6.40
C ASN A 173 2.63 -31.82 -7.05
N VAL A 174 2.82 -31.34 -8.29
CA VAL A 174 4.11 -31.46 -8.97
C VAL A 174 4.98 -30.27 -8.60
N SER A 175 5.85 -30.49 -7.61
CA SER A 175 7.00 -29.64 -7.35
C SER A 175 7.89 -29.60 -8.60
N ALA A 176 8.08 -28.41 -9.17
CA ALA A 176 9.01 -28.17 -10.27
C ALA A 176 10.44 -28.50 -9.82
N SER A 177 10.96 -29.63 -10.27
CA SER A 177 12.37 -29.95 -10.15
C SER A 177 13.17 -29.15 -11.19
N HIS A 178 13.82 -28.08 -10.76
CA HIS A 178 15.14 -27.75 -11.28
C HIS A 178 16.15 -27.97 -10.16
N ALA A 179 17.11 -28.82 -10.48
CA ALA A 179 18.11 -29.33 -9.56
C ALA A 179 19.02 -28.21 -9.05
N GLU A 180 18.81 -27.80 -7.80
CA GLU A 180 19.89 -27.59 -6.82
C GLU A 180 19.32 -27.88 -5.43
N THR A 181 19.48 -29.13 -4.99
CA THR A 181 19.56 -29.60 -3.59
C THR A 181 18.72 -28.85 -2.53
N GLY A 182 17.46 -28.55 -2.83
CA GLY A 182 16.49 -28.05 -1.86
C GLY A 182 15.49 -29.16 -1.59
N LEU A 183 15.86 -30.09 -0.71
CA LEU A 183 14.93 -31.07 -0.15
C LEU A 183 13.70 -30.30 0.31
N THR A 184 12.50 -30.72 -0.08
CA THR A 184 11.26 -30.32 0.60
C THR A 184 11.45 -30.71 2.06
N VAL A 185 11.95 -29.78 2.89
CA VAL A 185 12.30 -30.06 4.27
C VAL A 185 10.98 -30.35 4.96
N ASN A 186 10.77 -31.62 5.25
CA ASN A 186 9.57 -32.07 5.95
C ASN A 186 9.49 -31.27 7.25
N GLU A 187 8.30 -30.80 7.63
CA GLU A 187 8.12 -29.95 8.82
C GLU A 187 8.75 -30.57 10.09
N SER A 188 8.73 -31.91 10.16
CA SER A 188 9.43 -32.71 11.17
C SER A 188 10.97 -32.54 11.16
N GLN A 189 11.59 -32.41 9.99
CA GLN A 189 13.02 -32.17 9.82
C GLN A 189 13.40 -30.73 10.21
N VAL A 190 12.55 -29.75 9.91
CA VAL A 190 12.73 -28.34 10.34
C VAL A 190 12.76 -28.26 11.87
N ASN A 191 11.78 -28.90 12.54
CA ASN A 191 11.69 -28.89 13.99
C ASN A 191 12.89 -29.59 14.66
N ALA A 192 13.30 -30.75 14.14
CA ALA A 192 14.49 -31.44 14.63
C ALA A 192 15.79 -30.63 14.45
N CYS A 193 15.92 -29.85 13.37
CA CYS A 193 17.05 -28.94 13.17
C CYS A 193 17.01 -27.73 14.13
N MET A 194 15.83 -27.16 14.37
CA MET A 194 15.65 -26.07 15.34
C MET A 194 16.02 -26.49 16.76
N ASP A 195 15.58 -27.68 17.18
CA ASP A 195 15.90 -28.20 18.51
C ASP A 195 17.39 -28.50 18.67
N ARG A 196 18.03 -29.00 17.61
CA ARG A 196 19.45 -29.38 17.64
C ARG A 196 20.40 -28.17 17.55
N TYR A 197 20.06 -27.16 16.76
CA TYR A 197 20.94 -26.03 16.48
C TYR A 197 20.24 -24.69 16.75
N ARG A 198 20.64 -24.01 17.83
CA ARG A 198 20.09 -22.69 18.22
C ARG A 198 20.19 -21.59 17.16
N SER A 199 21.14 -21.73 16.22
CA SER A 199 21.42 -20.74 15.16
C SER A 199 20.78 -21.11 13.81
N TYR A 200 19.90 -22.12 13.80
CA TYR A 200 19.23 -22.62 12.62
C TYR A 200 18.28 -21.58 12.01
N ARG A 201 18.20 -21.58 10.67
CA ARG A 201 17.27 -20.77 9.89
C ARG A 201 16.45 -21.67 8.99
N SER A 202 15.13 -21.56 9.08
CA SER A 202 14.18 -22.32 8.25
C SER A 202 14.17 -21.84 6.79
N SER A 203 14.49 -20.57 6.53
CA SER A 203 14.45 -19.97 5.18
C SER A 203 15.45 -20.59 4.20
N ASP A 204 16.60 -21.05 4.69
CA ASP A 204 17.71 -21.55 3.87
C ASP A 204 18.21 -22.94 4.31
N ASN A 205 17.55 -23.57 5.29
CA ASN A 205 17.95 -24.83 5.91
C ASN A 205 19.42 -24.84 6.38
N THR A 206 19.91 -23.71 6.91
CA THR A 206 21.31 -23.58 7.38
C THR A 206 21.43 -23.30 8.88
N TYR A 207 22.55 -23.71 9.47
CA TYR A 207 22.94 -23.37 10.85
C TYR A 207 24.40 -22.90 10.93
N GLN A 208 24.74 -22.19 12.01
CA GLN A 208 26.08 -21.72 12.30
C GLN A 208 26.82 -22.74 13.19
N PRO A 209 27.93 -23.36 12.73
CA PRO A 209 28.70 -24.29 13.55
C PRO A 209 29.43 -23.58 14.70
N PHE A 210 29.60 -24.29 15.81
CA PHE A 210 30.39 -23.82 16.95
C PHE A 210 31.85 -23.69 16.54
N GLY A 211 32.39 -22.46 16.56
CA GLY A 211 33.72 -22.13 16.03
C GLY A 211 33.74 -20.97 15.03
N GLY A 212 32.56 -20.45 14.64
CA GLY A 212 32.47 -19.20 13.86
C GLY A 212 32.77 -19.33 12.35
N GLY A 213 32.68 -20.54 11.79
CA GLY A 213 32.90 -20.80 10.35
C GLY A 213 31.73 -20.38 9.44
N PRO A 214 31.75 -20.73 8.14
CA PRO A 214 30.59 -20.51 7.27
C PRO A 214 29.39 -21.36 7.70
N ARG A 215 28.17 -20.87 7.44
CA ARG A 215 26.93 -21.61 7.71
C ARG A 215 26.91 -22.93 6.94
N GLN A 216 26.37 -23.98 7.55
CA GLN A 216 26.30 -25.33 6.99
C GLN A 216 24.83 -25.75 6.83
N GLN A 217 24.53 -26.59 5.84
CA GLN A 217 23.18 -27.14 5.67
C GLN A 217 22.84 -28.14 6.77
N CYS A 218 21.60 -28.14 7.25
CA CYS A 218 21.15 -29.14 8.21
C CYS A 218 20.75 -30.44 7.50
N GLN A 219 21.54 -31.49 7.70
CA GLN A 219 21.26 -32.84 7.23
C GLN A 219 21.04 -33.74 8.45
N LEU A 220 19.78 -34.01 8.79
CA LEU A 220 19.45 -35.07 9.73
C LEU A 220 19.52 -36.38 8.95
N ALA A 221 20.55 -37.19 9.22
CA ALA A 221 20.59 -38.55 8.68
C ALA A 221 19.33 -39.29 9.16
N SER A 222 18.46 -39.66 8.23
CA SER A 222 17.41 -40.65 8.50
C SER A 222 18.10 -42.00 8.69
N PHE A 223 17.95 -42.60 9.87
CA PHE A 223 18.33 -43.99 10.11
C PHE A 223 17.12 -44.89 9.97
#